data_AF-A0A967RA74-F1
#
_entry.id   AF-A0A967RA74-F1
#
_cell.length_a   1.000
_cell.length_b   1.000
_cell.length_c   1.000
_cell.angle_alpha   90.00
_cell.angle_beta   90.00
_cell.angle_gamma   90.00
#
_symmetry.space_group_name_H-M   'P 1'
#
loop_
_entity.id
_entity.type
_entity.pdbx_description
1 polymer ?
#
loop_
_entity_poly.entity_id
_entity_poly.type
_entity_poly.pdbx_seq_one_letter_code
_entity_poly.pdbx_strand_id
1 'polypeptide(L)' 'MNDEHNHLTRRLPAPIGRFLCFVGVHDFRVLEVRFGFGEGNRIEKVECRRCGRLSTRRI' A
#
# COMPACT_ATOMS: atom_id res chain seq x y z
N MET A 1 28.58 11.77 17.72
CA MET A 1 28.19 10.40 17.35
C MET A 1 26.77 10.46 16.82
N ASN A 2 26.53 11.08 15.66
CA ASN A 2 25.20 11.62 15.36
C ASN A 2 24.80 11.44 13.89
N ASP A 3 24.81 10.22 13.32
CA ASP A 3 24.35 9.99 11.94
C ASP A 3 23.71 8.60 11.73
N GLU A 4 22.85 8.13 12.65
CA GLU A 4 22.12 6.85 12.49
C GLU A 4 20.59 6.99 12.44
N HIS A 5 20.07 8.18 12.14
CA HIS A 5 18.62 8.42 12.08
C HIS A 5 18.05 8.63 10.67
N ASN A 6 18.75 8.20 9.60
CA ASN A 6 18.27 8.33 8.22
C ASN A 6 18.21 7.00 7.44
N HIS A 7 17.69 5.96 8.09
CA HIS A 7 17.20 4.76 7.40
C HIS A 7 15.73 4.40 7.73
N LEU A 8 15.09 5.16 8.63
CA LEU A 8 13.73 4.91 9.14
C LEU A 8 12.60 5.48 8.25
N THR A 9 12.92 6.24 7.20
CA THR A 9 11.95 6.84 6.27
C THR A 9 11.21 5.84 5.38
N ARG A 10 11.41 4.52 5.56
CA ARG A 10 10.72 3.48 4.79
C ARG A 10 9.82 2.54 5.60
N ARG A 11 9.81 2.61 6.94
CA ARG A 11 8.93 1.78 7.77
C ARG A 11 8.49 2.58 9.00
N LEU A 12 7.32 3.20 8.91
CA LEU A 12 6.63 3.75 10.09
C LEU A 12 6.62 2.69 11.21
N PRO A 13 6.80 3.09 12.48
CA PRO A 13 6.68 2.18 13.62
C PRO A 13 5.36 1.40 13.51
N ALA A 14 5.40 0.08 13.72
CA ALA A 14 4.26 -0.82 13.61
C ALA A 14 2.95 -0.27 14.22
N PRO A 15 2.93 0.35 15.43
CA PRO A 15 1.69 0.90 15.98
C PRO A 15 1.18 2.13 15.21
N ILE A 16 2.05 3.03 14.78
CA ILE A 16 1.67 4.26 14.05
C ILE A 16 1.16 3.90 12.65
N GLY A 17 1.83 2.97 11.97
CA GLY A 17 1.38 2.47 10.67
C GLY A 17 -0.01 1.84 10.73
N ARG A 18 -0.33 1.11 11.81
CA ARG A 18 -1.64 0.48 12.02
C ARG A 18 -2.72 1.49 12.40
N PHE A 19 -2.38 2.53 13.18
CA PHE A 19 -3.29 3.63 13.49
C PHE A 19 -3.69 4.42 12.23
N LEU A 20 -2.74 4.70 11.34
CA LEU A 20 -3.02 5.36 10.05
C LEU A 20 -4.01 4.55 9.20
N CYS A 21 -3.87 3.22 9.18
CA CYS A 21 -4.86 2.36 8.51
C CYS A 21 -6.25 2.41 9.17
N PHE A 22 -6.32 2.64 10.48
CA PHE A 22 -7.58 2.73 11.20
C PHE A 22 -8.35 4.02 10.85
N VAL A 23 -7.64 5.12 10.63
CA VAL A 23 -8.22 6.41 10.18
C VAL A 23 -8.43 6.48 8.65
N GLY A 24 -8.20 5.39 7.92
CA GLY A 24 -8.43 5.29 6.47
C GLY A 24 -7.22 5.66 5.59
N VAL A 25 -6.07 6.02 6.18
CA VAL A 25 -4.83 6.29 5.44
C VAL A 25 -4.11 4.99 5.16
N HIS A 26 -4.39 4.42 3.99
CA HIS A 26 -3.81 3.16 3.53
C HIS A 26 -2.66 3.37 2.56
N ASP A 27 -1.56 2.65 2.78
CA ASP A 27 -0.40 2.57 1.89
C ASP A 27 -0.54 1.34 0.99
N PHE A 28 -1.31 1.50 -0.09
CA PHE A 28 -1.60 0.45 -1.07
C PHE A 28 -0.41 0.25 -2.02
N ARG A 29 0.00 -1.02 -2.21
CA ARG A 29 0.89 -1.44 -3.28
C ARG A 29 0.12 -2.28 -4.30
N VAL A 30 0.48 -2.19 -5.57
CA VAL A 30 -0.06 -3.08 -6.61
C VAL A 30 0.50 -4.49 -6.40
N LEU A 31 -0.39 -5.48 -6.31
CA LEU A 31 -0.03 -6.89 -6.26
C LEU A 31 -0.13 -7.54 -7.63
N GLU A 32 -1.24 -7.27 -8.33
CA GLU A 32 -1.56 -7.95 -9.57
C GLU A 32 -2.29 -6.98 -10.48
N VAL A 33 -1.83 -6.87 -11.72
CA VAL A 33 -2.53 -6.14 -12.77
C VAL A 33 -3.08 -7.17 -13.73
N ARG A 34 -4.41 -7.32 -13.76
CA ARG A 34 -5.07 -8.16 -14.74
C ARG A 34 -5.50 -7.29 -15.91
N PHE A 35 -4.95 -7.62 -17.07
CA PHE A 35 -5.34 -7.05 -18.35
C PHE A 35 -6.36 -8.01 -18.97
N GLY A 36 -7.64 -7.63 -18.97
CA GLY A 36 -8.65 -8.35 -19.73
C GLY A 36 -8.54 -8.01 -21.22
N PHE A 37 -8.76 -8.99 -22.09
CA PHE A 37 -8.85 -8.78 -23.53
C PHE A 37 -10.13 -7.97 -23.86
N GLY A 38 -9.98 -6.65 -23.97
CA GLY A 38 -11.05 -5.70 -24.29
C GLY A 38 -10.65 -4.27 -23.86
N GLU A 39 -10.86 -3.27 -24.71
CA GLU A 39 -10.56 -1.86 -24.40
C GLU A 39 -11.27 -1.44 -23.09
N GLY A 40 -10.50 -1.14 -22.05
CA GLY A 40 -11.00 -0.54 -20.82
C GLY A 40 -11.13 -1.44 -19.57
N ASN A 41 -10.70 -2.70 -19.60
CA ASN A 41 -10.81 -3.59 -18.42
C ASN A 41 -9.45 -3.87 -17.74
N ARG A 42 -8.75 -2.81 -17.33
CA ARG A 42 -7.57 -2.94 -16.46
C ARG A 42 -8.03 -2.99 -15.00
N ILE A 43 -7.93 -4.17 -14.39
CA ILE A 43 -8.23 -4.36 -12.97
C ILE A 43 -6.90 -4.51 -12.22
N GLU A 44 -6.62 -3.59 -11.30
CA GLU A 44 -5.49 -3.70 -10.40
C GLU A 44 -5.96 -4.19 -9.04
N LYS A 45 -5.38 -5.28 -8.58
CA LYS A 45 -5.47 -5.73 -7.19
C LYS A 45 -4.35 -5.06 -6.42
N VAL A 46 -4.71 -4.28 -5.41
CA VAL A 46 -3.79 -3.59 -4.52
C VAL A 46 -3.93 -4.11 -3.09
N GLU A 47 -2.85 -4.05 -2.33
CA GLU A 47 -2.80 -4.47 -0.91
C GLU A 47 -2.18 -3.37 -0.07
N CYS A 48 -2.78 -3.06 1.08
CA CYS A 48 -2.15 -2.18 2.04
C CYS A 48 -0.98 -2.91 2.73
N ARG A 49 0.25 -2.39 2.56
CA ARG A 49 1.47 -2.98 3.15
C ARG A 49 1.48 -3.01 4.69
N ARG A 50 0.60 -2.22 5.32
CA ARG A 50 0.57 -2.03 6.78
C ARG A 50 -0.48 -2.90 7.47
N CYS A 51 -1.66 -3.05 6.88
CA CYS A 51 -2.76 -3.82 7.47
C CYS A 51 -3.20 -5.04 6.65
N GLY A 52 -2.62 -5.28 5.47
CA GLY A 52 -3.00 -6.40 4.58
C GLY A 52 -4.33 -6.21 3.86
N ARG A 53 -4.95 -5.02 3.92
CA ARG A 53 -6.23 -4.76 3.28
C ARG A 53 -6.11 -4.88 1.76
N LEU A 54 -6.82 -5.84 1.18
CA LEU A 54 -6.95 -6.01 -0.27
C LEU A 54 -8.02 -5.06 -0.83
N SER A 55 -7.74 -4.46 -1.97
CA SER A 55 -8.69 -3.65 -2.73
C SER A 55 -8.49 -3.89 -4.22
N THR A 56 -9.56 -3.78 -4.99
CA THR A 56 -9.53 -3.86 -6.46
C THR A 56 -9.96 -2.51 -7.01
N ARG A 57 -9.13 -1.93 -7.87
CA ARG A 57 -9.45 -0.69 -8.60
C ARG A 57 -9.53 -0.99 -10.09
N ARG A 58 -10.51 -0.38 -10.75
CA ARG A 58 -10.60 -0.32 -12.21
C ARG A 58 -9.95 0.98 -12.64
N ILE A 59 -9.21 0.96 -13.75
CA ILE A 59 -8.61 2.14 -14.38
C ILE A 59 -9.10 2.26 -15.80
#